data_AF-U4KJ62-F1
#
_entry.id   AF-U4KJ62-F1
#
_cell.length_a   1.000
_cell.length_b   1.000
_cell.length_c   1.000
_cell.angle_alpha   90.00
_cell.angle_beta   90.00
_cell.angle_gamma   90.00
#
_symmetry.space_group_name_H-M   'P 1'
#
loop_
_entity.id
_entity.type
_entity.pdbx_description
1 polymer ?
#
loop_
_entity_poly.entity_id
_entity_poly.type
_entity_poly.pdbx_seq_one_letter_code
_entity_poly.pdbx_strand_id
1 'polypeptide(L)'
;MITLEAWQQKVSDWYQSGKHDQVESLIPLLHQPPEAVWGPLITDEQSKAIACWLDGCLRVSQYYKRQELPQKGYEYLNFAYARLQAVSCNPEAEIDLKHWCLKRLDHLIVVMLEQCNQLGWTEESQKQIQCHVEFMSQQQQGMNLPNGL
;
A
#
# COMPACT_ATOMS: atom_id res chain seq x y z
N MET A 1 12.38 -0.35 -19.10
CA MET A 1 11.30 -0.08 -18.12
C MET A 1 9.98 -0.46 -18.76
N ILE A 2 9.04 -1.04 -18.02
CA ILE A 2 7.67 -1.29 -18.49
C ILE A 2 6.88 0.03 -18.46
N THR A 3 5.97 0.27 -19.41
CA THR A 3 5.08 1.44 -19.37
C THR A 3 3.94 1.23 -18.37
N LEU A 4 3.29 2.32 -17.93
CA LEU A 4 2.14 2.24 -17.02
C LEU A 4 1.04 1.35 -17.61
N GLU A 5 0.65 1.60 -18.85
CA GLU A 5 -0.35 0.82 -19.59
C GLU A 5 0.01 -0.67 -19.69
N ALA A 6 1.26 -0.98 -20.06
CA ALA A 6 1.70 -2.37 -20.19
C ALA A 6 1.76 -3.09 -18.83
N TRP A 7 2.11 -2.38 -17.76
CA TRP A 7 2.07 -2.91 -16.40
C TRP A 7 0.64 -3.16 -15.95
N GLN A 8 -0.26 -2.19 -16.15
CA GLN A 8 -1.68 -2.32 -15.82
C GLN A 8 -2.33 -3.47 -16.58
N GLN A 9 -2.02 -3.64 -17.86
CA GLN A 9 -2.53 -4.76 -18.65
C GLN A 9 -2.07 -6.10 -18.05
N LYS A 10 -0.79 -6.26 -17.71
CA LYS A 10 -0.28 -7.50 -17.08
C LYS A 10 -0.94 -7.79 -15.72
N VAL A 11 -1.15 -6.76 -14.91
CA VAL A 11 -1.83 -6.89 -13.62
C VAL A 11 -3.31 -7.27 -13.85
N SER A 12 -3.97 -6.63 -14.81
CA SER A 12 -5.35 -6.94 -15.21
C SER A 12 -5.49 -8.36 -15.73
N ASP A 13 -4.58 -8.82 -16.59
CA ASP A 13 -4.53 -10.19 -17.12
C ASP A 13 -4.41 -11.20 -15.98
N TRP A 14 -3.60 -10.90 -14.96
CA TRP A 14 -3.51 -11.72 -13.76
C TRP A 14 -4.85 -11.81 -13.03
N TYR A 15 -5.53 -10.68 -12.81
CA TYR A 15 -6.85 -10.66 -12.17
C TYR A 15 -7.90 -11.45 -12.97
N GLN A 16 -7.88 -11.33 -14.30
CA GLN A 16 -8.82 -12.01 -15.20
C GLN A 16 -8.54 -13.51 -15.34
N SER A 17 -7.30 -13.96 -15.09
CA SER A 17 -6.94 -15.37 -15.17
C SER A 17 -7.68 -16.27 -14.18
N GLY A 18 -8.28 -15.69 -13.13
CA GLY A 18 -9.05 -16.40 -12.10
C GLY A 18 -8.22 -17.28 -11.17
N LYS A 19 -6.90 -17.35 -11.39
CA LYS A 19 -5.94 -18.16 -10.62
C LYS A 19 -5.36 -17.35 -9.46
N HIS A 20 -6.24 -16.94 -8.55
CA HIS A 20 -5.88 -16.10 -7.39
C HIS A 20 -4.94 -16.78 -6.37
N ASP A 21 -4.68 -18.06 -6.55
CA ASP A 21 -3.71 -18.90 -5.88
C ASP A 21 -2.28 -18.79 -6.46
N GLN A 22 -2.12 -18.26 -7.69
CA GLN A 22 -0.82 -18.12 -8.36
C GLN A 22 -0.20 -16.74 -8.15
N VAL A 23 0.01 -16.36 -6.89
CA VAL A 23 0.59 -15.07 -6.51
C VAL A 23 2.04 -14.93 -6.96
N GLU A 24 2.74 -16.01 -7.30
CA GLU A 24 4.13 -16.03 -7.73
C GLU A 24 4.35 -15.21 -9.00
N SER A 25 3.36 -15.18 -9.90
CA SER A 25 3.40 -14.36 -11.11
C SER A 25 3.07 -12.89 -10.87
N LEU A 26 2.37 -12.58 -9.78
CA LEU A 26 2.02 -11.21 -9.36
C LEU A 26 3.18 -10.53 -8.62
N ILE A 27 3.93 -11.26 -7.80
CA ILE A 27 5.02 -10.70 -6.97
C ILE A 27 6.02 -9.85 -7.77
N PRO A 28 6.54 -10.28 -8.94
CA PRO A 28 7.45 -9.45 -9.74
C PRO A 28 6.82 -8.12 -10.18
N LEU A 29 5.52 -8.13 -10.50
CA LEU A 29 4.78 -6.93 -10.91
C LEU A 29 4.61 -5.95 -9.74
N LEU A 30 4.49 -6.45 -8.51
CA LEU A 30 4.38 -5.62 -7.29
C LEU A 30 5.72 -5.06 -6.84
N HIS A 31 6.82 -5.79 -7.04
CA HIS A 31 8.17 -5.33 -6.70
C HIS A 31 8.73 -4.31 -7.70
N GLN A 32 8.29 -4.36 -8.96
CA GLN A 32 8.75 -3.45 -10.02
C GLN A 32 7.59 -2.72 -10.73
N PRO A 33 6.76 -1.95 -9.99
CA PRO A 33 5.79 -1.07 -10.61
C PRO A 33 6.52 0.09 -11.31
N PRO A 34 6.05 0.56 -12.47
CA PRO A 34 6.66 1.70 -13.14
C PRO A 34 6.53 2.97 -12.28
N GLU A 35 7.52 3.86 -12.35
CA GLU A 35 7.54 5.10 -11.53
C GLU A 35 6.30 5.97 -11.77
N ALA A 36 5.75 5.95 -12.99
CA ALA A 36 4.53 6.65 -13.37
C ALA A 36 3.28 6.26 -12.56
N VAL A 37 3.29 5.12 -11.85
CA VAL A 37 2.22 4.76 -10.89
C VAL A 37 2.16 5.76 -9.74
N TRP A 38 3.30 6.35 -9.37
CA TRP A 38 3.48 7.08 -8.12
C TRP A 38 3.40 8.60 -8.26
N GLY A 39 2.90 9.11 -9.39
CA GLY A 39 2.74 10.54 -9.63
C GLY A 39 3.81 11.15 -10.54
N PRO A 40 3.96 12.48 -10.53
CA PRO A 40 3.66 13.40 -9.42
C PRO A 40 2.19 13.81 -9.23
N LEU A 41 1.32 13.53 -10.21
CA LEU A 41 -0.12 13.81 -10.18
C LEU A 41 -0.94 12.55 -9.94
N ILE A 42 -2.16 12.68 -9.42
CA ILE A 42 -3.14 11.60 -9.30
C ILE A 42 -4.29 11.79 -10.29
N THR A 43 -4.14 11.23 -11.48
CA THR A 43 -5.28 11.05 -12.39
C THR A 43 -6.11 9.82 -12.01
N ASP A 44 -7.26 9.65 -12.65
CA ASP A 44 -8.05 8.42 -12.56
C ASP A 44 -7.23 7.16 -12.91
N GLU A 45 -6.27 7.29 -13.83
CA GLU A 45 -5.39 6.18 -14.21
C GLU A 45 -4.39 5.84 -13.09
N GLN A 46 -3.70 6.82 -12.51
CA GLN A 46 -2.78 6.56 -11.40
C GLN A 46 -3.52 6.06 -10.17
N SER A 47 -4.67 6.65 -9.82
CA SER A 47 -5.45 6.18 -8.66
C SER A 47 -5.88 4.73 -8.81
N LYS A 48 -6.30 4.30 -10.01
CA LYS A 48 -6.58 2.90 -10.32
C LYS A 48 -5.32 2.04 -10.23
N ALA A 49 -4.20 2.49 -10.80
CA ALA A 49 -2.94 1.76 -10.76
C ALA A 49 -2.45 1.52 -9.33
N ILE A 50 -2.46 2.55 -8.48
CA ILE A 50 -2.08 2.44 -7.07
C ILE A 50 -3.06 1.52 -6.33
N ALA A 51 -4.37 1.63 -6.59
CA ALA A 51 -5.36 0.75 -5.97
C ALA A 51 -5.16 -0.72 -6.39
N CYS A 52 -4.89 -1.00 -7.67
CA CYS A 52 -4.61 -2.34 -8.17
C CYS A 52 -3.32 -2.91 -7.57
N TRP A 53 -2.29 -2.08 -7.43
CA TRP A 53 -1.03 -2.47 -6.77
C TRP A 53 -1.26 -2.81 -5.30
N LEU A 54 -2.01 -1.96 -4.58
CA LEU A 54 -2.33 -2.17 -3.16
C LEU A 54 -3.16 -3.45 -2.97
N ASP A 55 -4.19 -3.67 -3.79
CA ASP A 55 -4.98 -4.92 -3.76
C ASP A 55 -4.08 -6.13 -4.01
N GLY A 56 -3.12 -6.02 -4.93
CA GLY A 56 -2.14 -7.08 -5.16
C GLY A 56 -1.30 -7.40 -3.92
N CYS A 57 -0.76 -6.38 -3.24
CA CYS A 57 -0.03 -6.56 -1.98
C CYS A 57 -0.90 -7.24 -0.91
N LEU A 58 -2.17 -6.83 -0.77
CA LEU A 58 -3.12 -7.44 0.17
C LEU A 58 -3.41 -8.91 -0.18
N ARG A 59 -3.53 -9.25 -1.46
CA ARG A 59 -3.73 -10.64 -1.91
C ARG A 59 -2.52 -11.53 -1.62
N VAL A 60 -1.32 -11.03 -1.85
CA VAL A 60 -0.09 -11.74 -1.49
C VAL A 60 -0.01 -11.94 0.02
N SER A 61 -0.38 -10.92 0.80
CA SER A 61 -0.44 -11.02 2.27
C SER A 61 -1.42 -12.11 2.72
N GLN A 62 -2.65 -12.11 2.18
CA GLN A 62 -3.65 -13.13 2.48
C GLN A 62 -3.24 -14.53 2.03
N TYR A 63 -2.55 -14.65 0.89
CA TYR A 63 -2.00 -15.92 0.44
C TYR A 63 -1.02 -16.48 1.47
N TYR A 64 -0.02 -15.71 1.91
CA TYR A 64 0.95 -16.19 2.89
C TYR A 64 0.31 -16.49 4.25
N LYS A 65 -0.73 -15.73 4.63
CA LYS A 65 -1.53 -16.04 5.81
C LYS A 65 -2.20 -17.42 5.71
N ARG A 66 -2.77 -17.78 4.55
CA ARG A 66 -3.37 -19.12 4.31
C ARG A 66 -2.33 -20.24 4.28
N GLN A 67 -1.12 -19.95 3.85
CA GLN A 67 0.00 -20.90 3.84
C GLN A 67 0.70 -21.01 5.21
N GLU A 68 0.08 -20.53 6.29
CA GLU A 68 0.63 -20.55 7.65
C GLU A 68 1.99 -19.83 7.78
N LEU A 69 2.24 -18.85 6.92
CA LEU A 69 3.42 -17.97 6.93
C LEU A 69 3.00 -16.52 7.21
N PRO A 70 2.38 -16.23 8.38
CA PRO A 70 1.80 -14.93 8.65
C PRO A 70 2.84 -13.80 8.70
N GLN A 71 4.09 -14.08 9.10
CA GLN A 71 5.16 -13.09 9.09
C GLN A 71 5.44 -12.57 7.68
N LYS A 72 5.51 -13.47 6.69
CA LYS A 72 5.71 -13.08 5.30
C LYS A 72 4.52 -12.30 4.75
N GLY A 73 3.30 -12.65 5.18
CA GLY A 73 2.12 -11.86 4.86
C GLY A 73 2.20 -10.44 5.44
N TYR A 74 2.69 -10.31 6.67
CA TYR A 74 2.87 -9.02 7.35
C TYR A 74 3.95 -8.15 6.69
N GLU A 75 5.03 -8.75 6.17
CA GLU A 75 6.05 -8.06 5.39
C GLU A 75 5.46 -7.37 4.16
N TYR A 76 4.49 -7.99 3.46
CA TYR A 76 3.80 -7.35 2.33
C TYR A 76 2.91 -6.18 2.74
N LEU A 77 2.32 -6.23 3.94
CA LEU A 77 1.58 -5.07 4.48
C LEU A 77 2.53 -3.91 4.79
N ASN A 78 3.68 -4.19 5.42
CA ASN A 78 4.71 -3.18 5.66
C ASN A 78 5.29 -2.62 4.36
N PHE A 79 5.50 -3.46 3.35
CA PHE A 79 5.95 -3.04 2.03
C PHE A 79 4.94 -2.08 1.38
N ALA A 80 3.64 -2.41 1.45
CA ALA A 80 2.58 -1.55 0.97
C ALA A 80 2.57 -0.20 1.70
N TYR A 81 2.66 -0.26 3.03
CA TYR A 81 2.63 0.90 3.92
C TYR A 81 3.82 1.84 3.66
N ALA A 82 5.04 1.31 3.67
CA ALA A 82 6.25 2.09 3.44
C ALA A 82 6.27 2.78 2.06
N ARG A 83 5.76 2.12 1.02
CA ARG A 83 5.68 2.73 -0.32
C ARG A 83 4.71 3.92 -0.33
N LEU A 84 3.52 3.77 0.26
CA LEU A 84 2.53 4.85 0.31
C LEU A 84 3.03 6.03 1.17
N GLN A 85 3.74 5.75 2.27
CA GLN A 85 4.42 6.80 3.05
C GLN A 85 5.48 7.53 2.23
N ALA A 86 6.28 6.82 1.43
CA ALA A 86 7.30 7.45 0.60
C ALA A 86 6.68 8.37 -0.46
N VAL A 87 5.54 7.99 -1.04
CA VAL A 87 4.80 8.81 -2.00
C VAL A 87 4.23 10.06 -1.33
N SER A 88 3.65 9.94 -0.13
CA SER A 88 3.11 11.12 0.57
C SER A 88 4.22 12.08 1.03
N CYS A 89 5.40 11.58 1.35
CA CYS A 89 6.58 12.40 1.65
C CYS A 89 7.26 13.02 0.43
N ASN A 90 6.91 12.63 -0.80
CA ASN A 90 7.56 13.16 -1.99
C ASN A 90 7.28 14.67 -2.13
N PRO A 91 8.30 15.56 -2.13
CA PRO A 91 8.10 16.99 -2.30
C PRO A 91 7.44 17.37 -3.64
N GLU A 92 7.66 16.56 -4.68
CA GLU A 92 7.14 16.80 -6.03
C GLU A 92 5.71 16.29 -6.22
N ALA A 93 5.21 15.45 -5.30
CA ALA A 93 3.83 14.96 -5.35
C ALA A 93 2.85 16.07 -4.99
N GLU A 94 1.75 16.15 -5.75
CA GLU A 94 0.69 17.10 -5.45
C GLU A 94 -0.06 16.75 -4.15
N ILE A 95 -0.71 17.76 -3.58
CA ILE A 95 -1.42 17.64 -2.31
C ILE A 95 -2.51 16.55 -2.38
N ASP A 96 -3.22 16.42 -3.50
CA ASP A 96 -4.29 15.42 -3.66
C ASP A 96 -3.76 13.99 -3.68
N LEU A 97 -2.61 13.75 -4.32
CA LEU A 97 -1.92 12.46 -4.28
C LEU A 97 -1.49 12.12 -2.85
N LYS A 98 -0.92 13.08 -2.12
CA LYS A 98 -0.54 12.90 -0.71
C LYS A 98 -1.75 12.53 0.14
N HIS A 99 -2.85 13.27 0.03
CA HIS A 99 -4.11 12.95 0.73
C HIS A 99 -4.64 11.58 0.38
N TRP A 100 -4.59 11.21 -0.89
CA TRP A 100 -5.05 9.92 -1.35
C TRP A 100 -4.25 8.81 -0.66
N CYS A 101 -2.91 8.91 -0.65
CA CYS A 101 -2.03 7.96 0.04
C CYS A 101 -2.30 7.90 1.55
N LEU A 102 -2.44 9.05 2.22
CA LEU A 102 -2.70 9.12 3.66
C LEU A 102 -4.01 8.42 4.05
N LYS A 103 -5.10 8.64 3.29
CA LYS A 103 -6.36 7.93 3.51
C LYS A 103 -6.21 6.40 3.39
N ARG A 104 -5.33 5.91 2.50
CA ARG A 104 -5.05 4.47 2.39
C ARG A 104 -4.19 3.96 3.54
N LEU A 105 -3.26 4.77 4.04
CA LEU A 105 -2.46 4.42 5.21
C LEU A 105 -3.34 4.22 6.45
N ASP A 106 -4.37 5.05 6.66
CA ASP A 106 -5.36 4.88 7.74
C ASP A 106 -6.10 3.54 7.68
N HIS A 107 -6.43 3.07 6.48
CA HIS A 107 -7.05 1.74 6.33
C HIS A 107 -6.02 0.62 6.51
N LEU A 108 -4.81 0.79 5.98
CA LEU A 108 -3.79 -0.25 6.00
C LEU A 108 -3.26 -0.51 7.41
N ILE A 109 -3.14 0.53 8.25
CA ILE A 109 -2.74 0.36 9.65
C ILE A 109 -3.72 -0.52 10.41
N VAL A 110 -5.03 -0.39 10.17
CA VAL A 110 -6.05 -1.24 10.81
C VAL A 110 -5.83 -2.71 10.45
N VAL A 111 -5.61 -3.01 9.16
CA VAL A 111 -5.34 -4.39 8.70
C VAL A 111 -4.05 -4.94 9.32
N MET A 112 -3.01 -4.13 9.43
CA MET A 112 -1.76 -4.51 10.09
C MET A 112 -1.99 -4.82 11.58
N LEU A 113 -2.76 -3.99 12.29
CA LEU A 113 -3.05 -4.18 13.71
C LEU A 113 -3.94 -5.40 13.97
N GLU A 114 -4.92 -5.66 13.12
CA GLU A 114 -5.73 -6.89 13.17
C GLU A 114 -4.86 -8.14 13.07
N GLN A 115 -3.87 -8.11 12.17
CA GLN A 115 -2.93 -9.22 12.03
C GLN A 115 -1.99 -9.34 13.25
N CYS A 116 -1.42 -8.24 13.76
CA CYS A 116 -0.62 -8.27 14.98
C CYS A 116 -1.42 -8.83 16.16
N ASN A 117 -2.69 -8.42 16.31
CA ASN A 117 -3.56 -8.91 17.37
C ASN A 117 -3.83 -10.42 17.24
N GLN A 118 -4.06 -10.92 16.03
CA GLN A 118 -4.24 -12.36 15.78
C GLN A 118 -2.98 -13.19 16.10
N LEU A 119 -1.79 -12.61 15.94
CA LEU A 119 -0.51 -13.26 16.24
C LEU A 119 -0.03 -13.04 17.69
N GLY A 120 -0.75 -12.24 18.48
CA GLY A 120 -0.34 -11.87 19.84
C GLY A 120 0.85 -10.90 19.90
N TRP A 121 1.16 -10.19 18.81
CA TRP A 121 2.26 -9.23 18.72
C TRP A 121 1.88 -7.85 19.25
N THR A 122 1.63 -7.77 20.56
CA THR A 122 1.16 -6.53 21.21
C THR A 122 2.20 -5.40 21.19
N GLU A 123 3.48 -5.73 21.32
CA GLU A 123 4.55 -4.72 21.26
C GLU A 123 4.66 -4.10 19.86
N GLU A 124 4.62 -4.94 18.82
CA GLU A 124 4.67 -4.48 17.44
C GLU A 124 3.43 -3.66 17.09
N SER A 125 2.23 -4.06 17.54
CA SER A 125 1.00 -3.28 17.30
C SER A 125 1.07 -1.88 17.93
N GLN A 126 1.56 -1.77 19.18
CA GLN A 126 1.74 -0.48 19.85
C GLN A 126 2.74 0.41 19.12
N LYS A 127 3.88 -0.16 18.70
CA LYS A 127 4.90 0.57 17.94
C LYS A 127 4.33 1.10 16.62
N GLN A 128 3.58 0.27 15.89
CA GLN A 128 2.97 0.66 14.62
C GLN A 128 1.93 1.78 14.79
N ILE A 129 1.11 1.73 15.85
CA ILE A 129 0.18 2.83 16.19
C ILE A 129 0.96 4.11 16.43
N GLN A 130 2.00 4.07 17.27
CA GLN A 130 2.78 5.26 17.61
C GLN A 130 3.41 5.88 16.37
N CYS A 131 4.10 5.08 15.54
CA CYS A 131 4.72 5.56 14.32
C CYS A 131 3.68 6.12 13.32
N HIS A 132 2.52 5.48 13.21
CA HIS A 132 1.44 5.95 12.34
C HIS A 132 0.89 7.30 12.81
N VAL A 133 0.57 7.46 14.09
CA VAL A 133 0.03 8.72 14.65
C VAL A 133 1.04 9.86 14.51
N GLU A 134 2.31 9.63 14.85
CA GLU A 134 3.38 10.62 14.69
C GLU A 134 3.51 11.07 13.23
N PHE A 135 3.51 10.10 12.32
CA PHE A 135 3.60 10.37 10.88
C PHE A 135 2.41 11.18 10.38
N MET A 136 1.18 10.75 10.67
CA MET A 136 -0.04 11.42 10.21
C MET A 136 -0.12 12.86 10.75
N SER A 137 0.27 13.08 12.00
CA SER A 137 0.31 14.43 12.59
C SER A 137 1.31 15.35 11.89
N GLN A 138 2.51 14.86 11.57
CA GLN A 138 3.52 15.64 10.84
C GLN A 138 3.05 15.99 9.42
N GLN A 139 2.41 15.05 8.73
CA GLN A 139 1.89 15.28 7.38
C GLN A 139 0.77 16.32 7.37
N GLN A 140 -0.14 16.28 8.36
CA GLN A 140 -1.20 17.29 8.51
C GLN A 140 -0.64 18.70 8.75
N GLN A 141 0.38 18.83 9.61
CA GLN A 141 1.06 20.09 9.86
C GLN A 141 1.79 20.61 8.62
N GLY A 142 2.50 19.74 7.90
CA GLY A 142 3.26 20.09 6.71
C GLY A 142 2.41 20.54 5.51
N MET A 143 1.15 20.10 5.45
CA MET A 143 0.21 20.46 4.37
C MET A 143 -0.68 21.68 4.70
N ASN A 144 -0.53 22.32 5.86
CA ASN A 144 -1.40 23.42 6.33
C ASN A 144 -2.90 23.10 6.24
N LEU A 145 -3.29 21.87 6.57
CA LEU A 145 -4.69 21.48 6.56
C LEU A 145 -5.39 22.05 7.80
N PRO A 146 -6.60 22.63 7.68
CA PRO A 146 -7.37 22.99 8.84
C PRO A 146 -7.67 21.71 9.64
N ASN A 147 -7.40 21.75 10.95
CA ASN A 147 -7.78 20.68 11.87
C ASN A 147 -9.30 20.45 11.79
N GLY A 148 -9.71 19.40 11.10
CA GLY A 148 -11.09 18.99 10.95
C GLY A 148 -11.22 17.49 11.16
N LEU A 149 -11.32 17.10 12.44
CA LEU A 149 -12.04 15.90 12.87
C LEU A 149 -13.53 16.06 12.54
#